data_AF-A0A816QME0-F1
#
_entry.id   AF-A0A816QME0-F1
#
_cell.length_a   1.000
_cell.length_b   1.000
_cell.length_c   1.000
_cell.angle_alpha   90.00
_cell.angle_beta   90.00
_cell.angle_gamma   90.00
#
_symmetry.space_group_name_H-M   'P 1'
#
loop_
_entity.id
_entity.type
_entity.pdbx_description
1 polymer ?
#
loop_
_entity_poly.entity_id
_entity_poly.type
_entity_poly.pdbx_seq_one_letter_code
_entity_poly.pdbx_strand_id
1 'polypeptide(L)'
;MSGQKSKSTVPKSTVSAATSRTKTSDATQPRRRMVQNYLVIWVDGNIDEKIEDCRNTLTQLRAAVNEVNVCTTPEGCIEFLDKMDEGKAFVISSGALGQRLVNDIHGMPKVDVIYIFCGNKARHEPWTKDWPKIRGVFTSIKTICESLKKVAHECDHDSIPMSFVPKRTTTEGATGSDKKNLDQLPPSYMYSVIFKGIVLEINDDDAKSIKARHLQLQQLHQEQLVNFRKPFTVYRGQGISKEDFQNLLDSKGGLLSFNNFLSTSMEPKVGMEFIERAMKKNQDIVGVIFIMTIDQSKISTSNTPFAMIDEHSAVRGEKEILFTMQCFSCR
;
A
#
# COMPACT_ATOMS: atom_id res chain seq x y z
N MET A 1 -2.38 -6.23 97.13
CA MET A 1 -2.19 -4.80 96.81
C MET A 1 -1.52 -4.71 95.45
N SER A 2 -2.15 -4.00 94.50
CA SER A 2 -1.62 -3.53 93.20
C SER A 2 -1.06 -4.60 92.24
N GLY A 3 -1.43 -4.73 90.98
CA GLY A 3 -2.25 -3.93 90.07
C GLY A 3 -2.49 -4.76 88.80
N GLN A 4 -3.61 -4.47 88.15
CA GLN A 4 -4.24 -5.24 87.07
C GLN A 4 -3.73 -4.88 85.66
N LYS A 5 -3.85 -5.88 84.78
CA LYS A 5 -4.25 -5.83 83.36
C LYS A 5 -3.21 -5.56 82.26
N SER A 6 -2.93 -6.69 81.59
CA SER A 6 -2.71 -6.91 80.16
C SER A 6 -3.41 -5.92 79.22
N LYS A 7 -2.67 -5.42 78.23
CA LYS A 7 -3.16 -5.15 76.87
C LYS A 7 -2.01 -5.19 75.86
N SER A 8 -2.19 -6.06 74.87
CA SER A 8 -1.42 -6.20 73.63
C SER A 8 -1.34 -4.89 72.86
N THR A 9 -0.17 -4.51 72.36
CA THR A 9 -0.02 -3.53 71.28
C THR A 9 1.26 -3.82 70.49
N VAL A 10 1.07 -4.35 69.27
CA VAL A 10 2.08 -4.61 68.24
C VAL A 10 2.33 -3.32 67.45
N PRO A 11 3.55 -3.03 66.95
CA PRO A 11 3.91 -1.72 66.44
C PRO A 11 3.36 -1.47 65.02
N LYS A 12 2.88 -0.24 64.82
CA LYS A 12 2.46 0.33 63.53
C LYS A 12 3.66 0.44 62.59
N SER A 13 3.63 -0.31 61.48
CA SER A 13 4.46 -0.05 60.31
C SER A 13 3.74 0.94 59.40
N THR A 14 4.46 2.02 59.10
CA THR A 14 4.03 3.13 58.25
C THR A 14 3.93 2.66 56.80
N VAL A 15 2.70 2.71 56.25
CA VAL A 15 2.42 2.51 54.83
C VAL A 15 2.89 3.74 54.06
N SER A 16 3.92 3.58 53.22
CA SER A 16 4.32 4.59 52.25
C SER A 16 3.31 4.65 51.11
N ALA A 17 2.52 5.73 51.08
CA ALA A 17 1.69 6.07 49.93
C ALA A 17 2.58 6.55 48.78
N ALA A 18 2.98 5.63 47.90
CA ALA A 18 3.49 5.97 46.59
C ALA A 18 2.30 6.32 45.69
N THR A 19 2.07 7.61 45.46
CA THR A 19 1.11 8.11 44.47
C THR A 19 1.62 7.72 43.08
N SER A 20 1.15 6.58 42.58
CA SER A 20 1.31 6.16 41.20
C SER A 20 0.59 7.16 40.29
N ARG A 21 1.36 7.85 39.45
CA ARG A 21 0.84 8.62 38.33
C ARG A 21 0.12 7.67 37.39
N THR A 22 -1.17 7.87 37.24
CA THR A 22 -2.03 7.32 36.20
C THR A 22 -1.41 7.63 34.84
N LYS A 23 -0.80 6.62 34.19
CA LYS A 23 -0.60 6.62 32.75
C LYS A 23 -1.98 6.40 32.14
N THR A 24 -2.58 7.46 31.61
CA THR A 24 -3.75 7.33 30.75
C THR A 24 -3.38 6.50 29.54
N SER A 25 -4.07 5.37 29.43
CA SER A 25 -4.04 4.46 28.29
C SER A 25 -4.37 5.21 27.01
N ASP A 26 -3.40 5.25 26.11
CA ASP A 26 -3.59 5.69 24.73
C ASP A 26 -4.60 4.74 24.08
N ALA A 27 -5.75 5.27 23.70
CA ALA A 27 -6.80 4.53 23.03
C ALA A 27 -6.32 4.27 21.61
N THR A 28 -5.81 3.06 21.37
CA THR A 28 -5.38 2.57 20.07
C THR A 28 -6.49 2.79 19.05
N GLN A 29 -6.35 3.81 18.22
CA GLN A 29 -7.28 4.08 17.13
C GLN A 29 -7.17 2.96 16.09
N PRO A 30 -8.30 2.54 15.47
CA PRO A 30 -8.33 1.44 14.52
C PRO A 30 -7.49 1.82 13.28
N ARG A 31 -6.39 1.10 13.08
CA ARG A 31 -5.57 1.18 11.87
C ARG A 31 -6.42 0.79 10.67
N ARG A 32 -6.68 1.72 9.75
CA ARG A 32 -7.33 1.43 8.47
C ARG A 32 -6.58 2.08 7.33
N ARG A 33 -5.68 1.29 6.73
CA ARG A 33 -5.54 1.04 5.28
C ARG A 33 -4.29 0.17 5.08
N MET A 34 -4.33 -0.74 4.11
CA MET A 34 -3.13 -1.37 3.56
C MET A 34 -2.89 -0.72 2.20
N VAL A 35 -2.06 0.32 2.21
CA VAL A 35 -1.15 0.64 1.11
C VAL A 35 0.20 0.12 1.61
N GLN A 36 1.09 -0.33 0.72
CA GLN A 36 2.47 -0.63 1.10
C GLN A 36 3.03 0.41 2.08
N ASN A 37 3.86 -0.04 3.03
CA ASN A 37 4.44 0.69 4.17
C ASN A 37 5.12 2.03 3.82
N TYR A 38 4.36 3.02 3.34
CA TYR A 38 4.82 4.36 3.08
C TYR A 38 4.48 5.19 4.29
N LEU A 39 5.52 5.60 4.99
CA LEU A 39 5.38 6.54 6.07
C LEU A 39 5.36 7.95 5.51
N VAL A 40 4.34 8.74 5.87
CA VAL A 40 4.37 10.17 5.62
C VAL A 40 5.03 10.86 6.81
N ILE A 41 6.06 11.66 6.55
CA ILE A 41 6.72 12.50 7.54
C ILE A 41 6.40 13.96 7.20
N TRP A 42 5.73 14.68 8.09
CA TRP A 42 5.49 16.10 7.95
C TRP A 42 6.45 16.90 8.84
N VAL A 43 7.29 17.70 8.20
CA VAL A 43 8.31 18.56 8.84
C VAL A 43 7.90 20.03 8.76
N ASP A 44 7.57 20.62 9.91
CA ASP A 44 7.27 22.04 10.01
C ASP A 44 7.50 22.54 11.45
N GLY A 45 8.26 23.63 11.58
CA GLY A 45 8.59 24.23 12.88
C GLY A 45 7.43 24.93 13.56
N ASN A 46 6.33 25.16 12.84
CA ASN A 46 5.13 25.80 13.37
C ASN A 46 3.96 24.83 13.59
N ILE A 47 4.17 23.51 13.49
CA ILE A 47 3.09 22.56 13.82
C ILE A 47 2.83 22.59 15.32
N ASP A 48 1.65 23.09 15.68
CA ASP A 48 1.02 22.87 16.97
C ASP A 48 -0.32 22.17 16.72
N GLU A 49 -0.48 20.94 17.24
CA GLU A 49 -1.71 20.16 17.13
C GLU A 49 -2.92 20.84 17.79
N LYS A 50 -2.69 21.88 18.59
CA LYS A 50 -3.74 22.72 19.19
C LYS A 50 -4.32 23.77 18.24
N ILE A 51 -3.65 24.04 17.12
CA ILE A 51 -4.14 24.95 16.08
C ILE A 51 -5.11 24.21 15.17
N GLU A 52 -6.31 24.78 15.00
CA GLU A 52 -7.42 24.15 14.26
C GLU A 52 -7.05 23.83 12.81
N ASP A 53 -6.30 24.72 12.14
CA ASP A 53 -5.80 24.51 10.77
C ASP A 53 -4.82 23.33 10.65
N CYS A 54 -3.92 23.17 11.62
CA CYS A 54 -2.99 22.04 11.69
C CYS A 54 -3.75 20.73 11.94
N ARG A 55 -4.73 20.73 12.85
CA ARG A 55 -5.58 19.58 13.13
C ARG A 55 -6.42 19.15 11.92
N ASN A 56 -7.00 20.11 11.19
CA ASN A 56 -7.75 19.83 9.97
C ASN A 56 -6.86 19.25 8.87
N THR A 57 -5.64 19.77 8.73
CA THR A 57 -4.63 19.28 7.78
C THR A 57 -4.16 17.86 8.13
N LEU A 58 -3.86 17.59 9.41
CA LEU A 58 -3.50 16.26 9.90
C LEU A 58 -4.64 15.25 9.72
N THR A 59 -5.89 15.67 9.96
CA THR A 59 -7.05 14.80 9.79
C THR A 59 -7.23 14.40 8.32
N GLN A 60 -7.04 15.35 7.39
CA GLN A 60 -7.09 15.06 5.95
C GLN A 60 -5.95 14.15 5.48
N LEU A 61 -4.74 14.34 6.03
CA LEU A 61 -3.60 13.46 5.74
C LEU A 61 -3.82 12.05 6.29
N ARG A 62 -4.20 11.92 7.56
CA ARG A 62 -4.49 10.63 8.21
C ARG A 62 -5.68 9.90 7.55
N ALA A 63 -6.59 10.62 6.91
CA ALA A 63 -7.66 10.01 6.10
C ALA A 63 -7.15 9.50 4.73
N ALA A 64 -6.04 10.03 4.23
CA ALA A 64 -5.45 9.66 2.95
C ALA A 64 -4.41 8.54 3.09
N VAL A 65 -3.61 8.56 4.15
CA VAL A 65 -2.43 7.68 4.37
C VAL A 65 -2.48 6.97 5.73
N ASN A 66 -1.77 5.85 5.84
CA ASN A 66 -1.79 4.96 7.01
C ASN A 66 -1.23 5.59 8.27
N GLU A 67 -0.03 6.18 8.16
CA GLU A 67 0.70 6.76 9.28
C GLU A 67 1.33 8.08 8.86
N VAL A 68 1.17 9.08 9.74
CA VAL A 68 1.74 10.42 9.59
C VAL A 68 2.56 10.71 10.83
N ASN A 69 3.88 10.78 10.67
CA ASN A 69 4.79 11.26 11.69
C ASN A 69 5.02 12.75 11.52
N VAL A 70 5.07 13.47 12.64
CA VAL A 70 5.27 14.93 12.65
C VAL A 70 6.62 15.24 13.27
N CYS A 71 7.41 16.08 12.60
CA CYS A 71 8.69 16.57 13.08
C CYS A 71 8.67 18.10 13.11
N THR A 72 9.09 18.70 14.22
CA THR A 72 9.21 20.16 14.32
C THR A 72 10.54 20.69 13.80
N THR A 73 11.55 19.82 13.67
CA THR A 73 12.89 20.19 13.21
C THR A 73 13.35 19.30 12.06
N PRO A 74 14.18 19.81 11.14
CA PRO A 74 14.84 19.01 10.10
C PRO A 74 15.66 17.85 10.68
N GLU A 75 16.36 18.09 11.78
CA GLU A 75 17.24 17.11 12.43
C GLU A 75 16.43 15.92 12.97
N GLY A 76 15.24 16.17 13.54
CA GLY A 76 14.35 15.10 14.01
C GLY A 76 13.80 14.24 12.86
N CYS A 77 13.59 14.83 11.67
CA CYS A 77 13.20 14.07 10.49
C CYS A 77 14.34 13.16 10.00
N ILE A 78 15.57 13.66 9.99
CA ILE A 78 16.76 12.90 9.59
C ILE A 78 17.00 11.72 10.53
N GLU A 79 16.99 11.97 11.84
CA GLU A 79 17.15 10.91 12.85
C GLU A 79 16.08 9.83 12.72
N PHE A 80 14.84 10.23 12.43
CA PHE A 80 13.76 9.29 12.19
C PHE A 80 14.02 8.44 10.94
N LEU A 81 14.41 9.06 9.82
CA LEU A 81 14.73 8.37 8.56
C LEU A 81 15.90 7.38 8.72
N ASP A 82 16.91 7.74 9.52
CA ASP A 82 18.05 6.86 9.80
C ASP A 82 17.63 5.60 10.57
N LYS A 83 16.71 5.74 11.52
CA LYS A 83 16.17 4.63 12.35
C LYS A 83 15.17 3.73 11.64
N MET A 84 14.68 4.08 10.45
CA MET A 84 13.76 3.21 9.72
C MET A 84 14.50 1.97 9.20
N ASP A 85 14.09 0.76 9.59
CA ASP A 85 14.75 -0.47 9.13
C ASP A 85 14.42 -0.78 7.66
N GLU A 86 13.14 -0.88 7.33
CA GLU A 86 12.65 -1.17 5.98
C GLU A 86 11.47 -0.26 5.61
N GLY A 87 11.40 0.11 4.33
CA GLY A 87 10.31 0.93 3.79
C GLY A 87 10.78 2.22 3.14
N LYS A 88 9.80 2.97 2.64
CA LYS A 88 10.01 4.25 1.94
C LYS A 88 9.20 5.33 2.64
N ALA A 89 9.75 6.53 2.68
CA ALA A 89 9.12 7.69 3.28
C ALA A 89 8.72 8.71 2.22
N PHE A 90 7.55 9.30 2.42
CA PHE A 90 7.13 10.53 1.76
C PHE A 90 7.29 11.69 2.72
N VAL A 91 8.08 12.69 2.34
CA VAL A 91 8.37 13.83 3.21
C VAL A 91 7.58 15.05 2.74
N ILE A 92 6.80 15.66 3.63
CA ILE A 92 6.14 16.94 3.43
C ILE A 92 6.89 17.97 4.25
N SER A 93 7.44 18.99 3.62
CA SER A 93 8.19 20.05 4.31
C SER A 93 7.53 21.41 4.13
N SER A 94 7.55 22.24 5.17
CA SER A 94 7.14 23.64 5.04
C SER A 94 8.11 24.42 4.16
N GLY A 95 7.62 25.45 3.45
CA GLY A 95 8.48 26.27 2.59
C GLY A 95 9.71 26.86 3.29
N ALA A 96 9.58 27.20 4.58
CA ALA A 96 10.67 27.78 5.38
C ALA A 96 11.80 26.77 5.68
N LEU A 97 11.47 25.50 5.91
CA LEU A 97 12.43 24.44 6.24
C LEU A 97 12.87 23.63 5.02
N GLY A 98 12.07 23.64 3.95
CA GLY A 98 12.23 22.78 2.79
C GLY A 98 13.59 22.89 2.12
N GLN A 99 14.13 24.10 1.93
CA GLN A 99 15.40 24.27 1.24
C GLN A 99 16.58 23.69 2.03
N ARG A 100 16.55 23.78 3.37
CA ARG A 100 17.57 23.18 4.23
C ARG A 100 17.41 21.66 4.27
N LEU A 101 16.21 21.19 4.54
CA LEU A 101 15.92 19.76 4.68
C LEU A 101 16.22 18.97 3.40
N VAL A 102 15.83 19.48 2.22
CA VAL A 102 16.04 18.80 0.93
C VAL A 102 17.52 18.53 0.68
N ASN A 103 18.42 19.46 1.02
CA ASN A 103 19.86 19.25 0.84
C ASN A 103 20.35 18.00 1.58
N ASP A 104 19.80 17.72 2.75
CA ASP A 104 20.23 16.60 3.60
C ASP A 104 19.55 15.28 3.19
N ILE A 105 18.28 15.31 2.76
CA ILE A 105 17.48 14.08 2.56
C ILE A 105 17.36 13.61 1.11
N HIS A 106 17.63 14.46 0.11
CA HIS A 106 17.39 14.09 -1.31
C HIS A 106 18.19 12.85 -1.75
N GLY A 107 19.40 12.67 -1.21
CA GLY A 107 20.27 11.53 -1.53
C GLY A 107 19.85 10.23 -0.87
N MET A 108 18.98 10.27 0.14
CA MET A 108 18.63 9.09 0.95
C MET A 108 17.76 8.11 0.15
N PRO A 109 18.16 6.83 -0.01
CA PRO A 109 17.36 5.83 -0.72
C PRO A 109 15.97 5.59 -0.09
N LYS A 110 15.86 5.78 1.23
CA LYS A 110 14.61 5.65 1.99
C LYS A 110 13.59 6.74 1.67
N VAL A 111 14.02 7.88 1.09
CA VAL A 111 13.12 8.97 0.70
C VAL A 111 12.75 8.81 -0.78
N ASP A 112 11.45 8.59 -1.03
CA ASP A 112 10.93 8.36 -2.39
C ASP A 112 10.46 9.67 -3.01
N VAL A 113 9.65 10.45 -2.29
CA VAL A 113 9.07 11.72 -2.77
C VAL A 113 9.09 12.79 -1.70
N ILE A 114 9.39 14.03 -2.11
CA ILE A 114 9.35 15.22 -1.27
C ILE A 114 8.28 16.19 -1.80
N TYR A 115 7.46 16.70 -0.90
CA TYR A 115 6.43 17.71 -1.12
C TYR A 115 6.77 18.98 -0.37
N ILE A 116 6.67 20.15 -1.02
CA ILE A 116 6.82 21.43 -0.33
C ILE A 116 5.44 22.03 -0.13
N PHE A 117 5.01 22.18 1.13
CA PHE A 117 3.75 22.81 1.50
C PHE A 117 3.99 24.27 1.89
N CYS A 118 3.55 25.20 1.05
CA CYS A 118 3.73 26.63 1.29
C CYS A 118 2.68 27.46 0.55
N GLY A 119 2.15 28.50 1.19
CA GLY A 119 1.24 29.45 0.57
C GLY A 119 1.89 30.30 -0.54
N ASN A 120 3.22 30.48 -0.53
CA ASN A 120 3.95 31.26 -1.52
C ASN A 120 4.68 30.37 -2.51
N LYS A 121 3.94 29.86 -3.49
CA LYS A 121 4.46 28.95 -4.54
C LYS A 121 5.63 29.55 -5.32
N ALA A 122 5.50 30.81 -5.75
CA ALA A 122 6.47 31.48 -6.61
C ALA A 122 7.88 31.58 -5.99
N ARG A 123 7.95 31.69 -4.66
CA ARG A 123 9.23 31.75 -3.94
C ARG A 123 10.00 30.43 -3.99
N HIS A 124 9.30 29.29 -3.99
CA HIS A 124 9.95 27.98 -3.84
C HIS A 124 10.04 27.18 -5.13
N GLU A 125 9.20 27.47 -6.13
CA GLU A 125 9.18 26.75 -7.40
C GLU A 125 10.53 26.74 -8.17
N PRO A 126 11.35 27.83 -8.18
CA PRO A 126 12.60 27.84 -8.94
C PRO A 126 13.61 26.78 -8.48
N TRP A 127 13.93 26.72 -7.19
CA TRP A 127 14.94 25.79 -6.67
C TRP A 127 14.42 24.35 -6.58
N THR A 128 13.10 24.15 -6.52
CA THR A 128 12.55 22.78 -6.48
C THR A 128 12.76 21.99 -7.77
N LYS A 129 12.96 22.68 -8.90
CA LYS A 129 13.17 22.04 -10.21
C LYS A 129 14.53 21.35 -10.32
N ASP A 130 15.49 21.75 -9.51
CA ASP A 130 16.85 21.20 -9.53
C ASP A 130 16.92 19.81 -8.86
N TRP A 131 15.85 19.40 -8.15
CA TRP A 131 15.83 18.18 -7.37
C TRP A 131 14.81 17.16 -7.90
N PRO A 132 15.25 15.99 -8.39
CA PRO A 132 14.36 15.03 -9.08
C PRO A 132 13.33 14.37 -8.16
N LYS A 133 13.60 14.30 -6.85
CA LYS A 133 12.67 13.73 -5.86
C LYS A 133 11.60 14.71 -5.38
N ILE A 134 11.69 16.00 -5.74
CA ILE A 134 10.67 16.97 -5.38
C ILE A 134 9.54 16.88 -6.39
N ARG A 135 8.34 16.53 -5.90
CA ARG A 135 7.15 16.47 -6.74
C ARG A 135 6.61 17.85 -7.10
N GLY A 136 6.76 18.81 -6.19
CA GLY A 136 6.39 20.19 -6.42
C GLY A 136 6.09 20.98 -5.14
N VAL A 137 5.65 22.21 -5.36
CA VAL A 137 5.21 23.14 -4.32
C VAL A 137 3.68 23.26 -4.36
N PHE A 138 3.05 23.03 -3.22
CA PHE A 138 1.61 22.95 -3.06
C PHE A 138 1.13 23.96 -2.02
N THR A 139 0.03 24.64 -2.33
CA THR A 139 -0.63 25.61 -1.44
C THR A 139 -1.78 25.00 -0.66
N SER A 140 -2.23 23.79 -1.05
CA SER A 140 -3.36 23.11 -0.44
C SER A 140 -3.00 21.67 -0.08
N ILE A 141 -3.30 21.27 1.15
CA ILE A 141 -3.07 19.89 1.59
C ILE A 141 -3.91 18.90 0.79
N LYS A 142 -5.09 19.29 0.32
CA LYS A 142 -5.96 18.43 -0.49
C LYS A 142 -5.24 17.96 -1.75
N THR A 143 -4.52 18.86 -2.41
CA THR A 143 -3.73 18.52 -3.61
C THR A 143 -2.55 17.61 -3.29
N ILE A 144 -1.95 17.74 -2.10
CA ILE A 144 -0.94 16.79 -1.60
C ILE A 144 -1.59 15.43 -1.36
N CYS A 145 -2.75 15.36 -0.70
CA CYS A 145 -3.47 14.10 -0.46
C CYS A 145 -3.86 13.41 -1.77
N GLU A 146 -4.30 14.14 -2.78
CA GLU A 146 -4.59 13.61 -4.12
C GLU A 146 -3.31 13.08 -4.79
N SER A 147 -2.21 13.82 -4.72
CA SER A 147 -0.92 13.37 -5.23
C SER A 147 -0.40 12.15 -4.48
N LEU A 148 -0.53 12.10 -3.15
CA LEU A 148 -0.13 10.96 -2.32
C LEU A 148 -0.94 9.71 -2.69
N LYS A 149 -2.26 9.84 -2.85
CA LYS A 149 -3.10 8.72 -3.32
C LYS A 149 -2.66 8.24 -4.70
N LYS A 150 -2.32 9.15 -5.61
CA LYS A 150 -1.82 8.81 -6.93
C LYS A 150 -0.48 8.08 -6.86
N VAL A 151 0.48 8.58 -6.09
CA VAL A 151 1.80 7.95 -5.92
C VAL A 151 1.67 6.59 -5.23
N ALA A 152 0.82 6.47 -4.22
CA ALA A 152 0.49 5.20 -3.57
C ALA A 152 -0.08 4.17 -4.56
N HIS A 153 -1.06 4.59 -5.36
CA HIS A 153 -1.64 3.75 -6.44
C HIS A 153 -0.57 3.31 -7.44
N GLU A 154 0.32 4.22 -7.84
CA GLU A 154 1.44 3.92 -8.73
C GLU A 154 2.40 2.88 -8.14
N CYS A 155 2.75 2.99 -6.86
CA CYS A 155 3.66 2.07 -6.18
C CYS A 155 3.05 0.68 -5.95
N ASP A 156 1.78 0.61 -5.56
CA ASP A 156 1.04 -0.63 -5.43
C ASP A 156 1.00 -1.37 -6.77
N HIS A 157 0.84 -0.63 -7.88
CA HIS A 157 0.85 -1.18 -9.22
C HIS A 157 2.21 -1.81 -9.58
N ASP A 158 3.34 -1.20 -9.22
CA ASP A 158 4.67 -1.70 -9.58
C ASP A 158 5.07 -2.97 -8.80
N SER A 159 4.47 -3.20 -7.64
CA SER A 159 4.98 -4.17 -6.66
C SER A 159 4.17 -5.46 -6.55
N ILE A 160 3.27 -5.75 -7.49
CA ILE A 160 2.42 -6.94 -7.40
C ILE A 160 3.27 -8.20 -7.61
N PRO A 161 3.39 -9.09 -6.60
CA PRO A 161 4.12 -10.33 -6.75
C PRO A 161 3.35 -11.27 -7.69
N MET A 162 4.10 -11.89 -8.61
CA MET A 162 3.59 -12.83 -9.59
C MET A 162 4.10 -14.24 -9.31
N SER A 163 3.28 -15.24 -9.62
CA SER A 163 3.66 -16.64 -9.61
C SER A 163 3.50 -17.23 -11.00
N PHE A 164 4.51 -17.97 -11.44
CA PHE A 164 4.58 -18.59 -12.76
C PHE A 164 4.44 -20.11 -12.62
N VAL A 165 3.45 -20.71 -13.30
CA VAL A 165 3.20 -22.15 -13.29
C VAL A 165 3.38 -22.71 -14.71
N PRO A 166 4.46 -23.43 -15.02
CA PRO A 166 4.72 -23.93 -16.36
C PRO A 166 3.66 -24.92 -16.87
N LYS A 167 3.45 -24.98 -18.18
CA LYS A 167 2.45 -25.85 -18.84
C LYS A 167 2.53 -27.33 -18.44
N ARG A 168 3.73 -27.85 -18.13
CA ARG A 168 3.97 -29.28 -17.81
C ARG A 168 3.18 -29.77 -16.60
N THR A 169 2.69 -28.90 -15.73
CA THR A 169 1.87 -29.26 -14.56
C THR A 169 0.36 -29.22 -14.84
N THR A 170 -0.08 -28.81 -16.04
CA THR A 170 -1.50 -28.49 -16.34
C THR A 170 -2.16 -29.38 -17.40
N THR A 171 -1.52 -30.47 -17.84
CA THR A 171 -2.09 -31.33 -18.88
C THR A 171 -3.24 -32.18 -18.36
N GLU A 172 -4.47 -31.71 -18.61
CA GLU A 172 -5.64 -32.57 -18.86
C GLU A 172 -5.38 -33.34 -20.16
N GLY A 173 -5.01 -34.63 -20.06
CA GLY A 173 -4.81 -35.48 -21.24
C GLY A 173 -3.66 -36.50 -21.20
N ALA A 174 -3.11 -36.85 -20.04
CA ALA A 174 -2.16 -37.96 -19.94
C ALA A 174 -2.89 -39.32 -20.02
N THR A 175 -3.06 -39.85 -21.23
CA THR A 175 -3.24 -41.29 -21.43
C THR A 175 -1.93 -41.98 -21.11
N GLY A 176 -1.87 -42.70 -20.00
CA GLY A 176 -0.78 -43.62 -19.66
C GLY A 176 0.30 -43.04 -18.73
N SER A 177 0.34 -43.61 -17.52
CA SER A 177 1.51 -43.78 -16.66
C SER A 177 2.33 -42.61 -16.09
N ASP A 178 2.06 -41.34 -16.37
CA ASP A 178 2.77 -40.23 -15.68
C ASP A 178 1.86 -39.41 -14.77
N LYS A 179 1.48 -40.00 -13.63
CA LYS A 179 1.04 -39.26 -12.43
C LYS A 179 2.25 -38.56 -11.79
N LYS A 180 2.83 -37.57 -12.46
CA LYS A 180 3.84 -36.70 -11.84
C LYS A 180 3.28 -35.30 -11.62
N ASN A 181 2.81 -35.13 -10.39
CA ASN A 181 2.95 -33.94 -9.54
C ASN A 181 1.99 -32.77 -9.75
N LEU A 182 0.77 -32.93 -9.23
CA LEU A 182 0.05 -31.80 -8.61
C LEU A 182 0.82 -31.22 -7.40
N ASP A 183 1.78 -31.97 -6.84
CA ASP A 183 2.66 -31.56 -5.73
C ASP A 183 3.77 -30.56 -6.15
N GLN A 184 3.78 -30.09 -7.41
CA GLN A 184 4.79 -29.17 -7.95
C GLN A 184 4.29 -27.73 -8.15
N LEU A 185 3.16 -27.35 -7.53
CA LEU A 185 2.78 -25.94 -7.52
C LEU A 185 3.83 -25.12 -6.76
N PRO A 186 4.24 -23.94 -7.29
CA PRO A 186 5.17 -23.07 -6.59
C PRO A 186 4.65 -22.77 -5.17
N PRO A 187 5.49 -22.86 -4.13
CA PRO A 187 5.07 -22.57 -2.76
C PRO A 187 4.41 -21.19 -2.62
N SER A 188 4.89 -20.17 -3.35
CA SER A 188 4.30 -18.83 -3.39
C SER A 188 2.83 -18.83 -3.83
N TYR A 189 2.48 -19.69 -4.79
CA TYR A 189 1.08 -19.86 -5.22
C TYR A 189 0.25 -20.48 -4.10
N MET A 190 0.71 -21.58 -3.50
CA MET A 190 -0.01 -22.25 -2.42
C MET A 190 -0.21 -21.34 -1.21
N TYR A 191 0.82 -20.58 -0.83
CA TYR A 191 0.72 -19.59 0.25
C TYR A 191 -0.30 -18.51 -0.07
N SER A 192 -0.38 -18.04 -1.32
CA SER A 192 -1.39 -17.03 -1.70
C SER A 192 -2.82 -17.57 -1.60
N VAL A 193 -3.08 -18.84 -1.97
CA VAL A 193 -4.39 -19.49 -1.81
C VAL A 193 -4.78 -19.52 -0.32
N ILE A 194 -3.86 -20.03 0.51
CA ILE A 194 -4.10 -20.23 1.94
C ILE A 194 -4.27 -18.86 2.63
N PHE A 195 -3.41 -17.90 2.31
CA PHE A 195 -3.48 -16.54 2.84
C PHE A 195 -4.81 -15.88 2.51
N LYS A 196 -5.30 -16.01 1.26
CA LYS A 196 -6.62 -15.53 0.87
C LYS A 196 -7.73 -16.17 1.72
N GLY A 197 -7.68 -17.49 1.92
CA GLY A 197 -8.63 -18.20 2.79
C GLY A 197 -8.62 -17.64 4.22
N ILE A 198 -7.44 -17.55 4.82
CA ILE A 198 -7.25 -17.03 6.18
C ILE A 198 -7.79 -15.59 6.29
N VAL A 199 -7.35 -14.68 5.41
CA VAL A 199 -7.75 -13.26 5.46
C VAL A 199 -9.26 -13.07 5.32
N LEU A 200 -9.93 -13.92 4.53
CA LEU A 200 -11.39 -13.86 4.37
C LEU A 200 -12.14 -14.47 5.57
N GLU A 201 -11.51 -15.32 6.36
CA GLU A 201 -12.11 -15.97 7.53
C GLU A 201 -11.85 -15.24 8.85
N ILE A 202 -10.67 -14.65 9.03
CA ILE A 202 -10.30 -14.02 10.30
C ILE A 202 -11.09 -12.74 10.57
N ASN A 203 -11.36 -12.49 11.85
CA ASN A 203 -12.01 -11.30 12.38
C ASN A 203 -10.98 -10.38 13.04
N ASP A 204 -9.89 -10.11 12.33
CA ASP A 204 -8.88 -9.12 12.69
C ASP A 204 -9.16 -7.79 11.99
N ASP A 205 -8.80 -6.65 12.58
CA ASP A 205 -9.10 -5.33 12.02
C ASP A 205 -8.39 -5.07 10.68
N ASP A 206 -7.16 -5.56 10.49
CA ASP A 206 -6.41 -5.39 9.24
C ASP A 206 -7.03 -6.25 8.12
N ALA A 207 -7.34 -7.51 8.46
CA ALA A 207 -8.01 -8.43 7.54
C ALA A 207 -9.44 -8.01 7.22
N LYS A 208 -10.13 -7.34 8.15
CA LYS A 208 -11.46 -6.76 7.95
C LYS A 208 -11.46 -5.73 6.83
N SER A 209 -10.37 -4.99 6.64
CA SER A 209 -10.25 -4.05 5.51
C SER A 209 -10.12 -4.78 4.16
N ILE A 210 -9.29 -5.82 4.08
CA ILE A 210 -9.15 -6.63 2.85
C ILE A 210 -10.47 -7.34 2.53
N LYS A 211 -11.08 -7.98 3.54
CA LYS A 211 -12.36 -8.66 3.43
C LYS A 211 -13.47 -7.70 3.00
N ALA A 212 -13.56 -6.51 3.59
CA ALA A 212 -14.54 -5.50 3.18
C ALA A 212 -14.38 -5.11 1.71
N ARG A 213 -13.13 -4.91 1.23
CA ARG A 213 -12.87 -4.62 -0.19
C ARG A 213 -13.25 -5.78 -1.09
N HIS A 214 -12.93 -7.02 -0.70
CA HIS A 214 -13.32 -8.21 -1.44
C HIS A 214 -14.84 -8.33 -1.58
N LEU A 215 -15.59 -8.11 -0.48
CA LEU A 215 -17.05 -8.13 -0.47
C LEU A 215 -17.65 -7.00 -1.32
N GLN A 216 -17.10 -5.79 -1.24
CA GLN A 216 -17.52 -4.67 -2.08
C GLN A 216 -17.30 -4.97 -3.57
N LEU A 217 -16.16 -5.57 -3.91
CA LEU A 217 -15.86 -5.96 -5.28
C LEU A 217 -16.82 -7.05 -5.78
N GLN A 218 -17.18 -8.02 -4.91
CA GLN A 218 -18.21 -9.01 -5.22
C GLN A 218 -19.56 -8.37 -5.51
N GLN A 219 -19.98 -7.40 -4.71
CA GLN A 219 -21.24 -6.69 -4.93
C GLN A 219 -21.22 -5.95 -6.27
N LEU A 220 -20.20 -5.13 -6.52
CA LEU A 220 -20.06 -4.39 -7.78
C LEU A 220 -20.00 -5.32 -8.99
N HIS A 221 -19.30 -6.46 -8.86
CA HIS A 221 -19.25 -7.47 -9.90
C HIS A 221 -20.66 -7.93 -10.29
N GLN A 222 -21.49 -8.30 -9.30
CA GLN A 222 -22.87 -8.74 -9.52
C GLN A 222 -23.73 -7.67 -10.20
N GLU A 223 -23.61 -6.41 -9.75
CA GLU A 223 -24.33 -5.27 -10.33
C GLU A 223 -23.92 -5.01 -11.80
N GLN A 224 -22.64 -5.21 -12.12
CA GLN A 224 -22.08 -4.89 -13.43
C GLN A 224 -22.05 -6.08 -14.40
N LEU A 225 -22.45 -7.29 -14.00
CA LEU A 225 -22.43 -8.52 -14.81
C LEU A 225 -23.01 -8.33 -16.21
N VAL A 226 -24.13 -7.62 -16.32
CA VAL A 226 -24.82 -7.39 -17.58
C VAL A 226 -23.97 -6.62 -18.61
N ASN A 227 -23.04 -5.79 -18.13
CA ASN A 227 -22.18 -4.95 -18.97
C ASN A 227 -21.00 -5.74 -19.56
N PHE A 228 -20.65 -6.89 -18.98
CA PHE A 228 -19.46 -7.68 -19.34
C PHE A 228 -19.79 -9.05 -19.95
N ARG A 229 -20.98 -9.19 -20.56
CA ARG A 229 -21.41 -10.44 -21.22
C ARG A 229 -20.54 -10.84 -22.41
N LYS A 230 -19.95 -9.86 -23.10
CA LYS A 230 -19.06 -10.10 -24.24
C LYS A 230 -17.61 -10.09 -23.75
N PRO A 231 -16.73 -10.90 -24.37
CA PRO A 231 -15.32 -10.82 -24.06
C PRO A 231 -14.78 -9.39 -24.24
N PHE A 232 -13.93 -8.97 -23.33
CA PHE A 232 -13.30 -7.65 -23.35
C PHE A 232 -11.82 -7.76 -23.03
N THR A 233 -11.05 -6.75 -23.42
CA THR A 233 -9.60 -6.73 -23.21
C THR A 233 -9.24 -5.66 -22.18
N VAL A 234 -8.33 -6.02 -21.29
CA VAL A 234 -7.72 -5.11 -20.33
C VAL A 234 -6.20 -5.17 -20.45
N TYR A 235 -5.57 -4.07 -20.06
CA TYR A 235 -4.16 -3.81 -20.18
C TYR A 235 -3.57 -3.52 -18.81
N ARG A 236 -2.39 -4.05 -18.56
CA ARG A 236 -1.61 -3.76 -17.36
C ARG A 236 -0.15 -3.63 -17.74
N GLY A 237 0.44 -2.47 -17.52
CA GLY A 237 1.87 -2.27 -17.75
C GLY A 237 2.67 -2.33 -16.45
N GLN A 238 3.74 -3.11 -16.41
CA GLN A 238 4.56 -3.27 -15.21
C GLN A 238 6.02 -3.37 -15.59
N GLY A 239 6.88 -2.71 -14.82
CA GLY A 239 8.31 -2.99 -14.86
C GLY A 239 8.63 -4.20 -13.99
N ILE A 240 9.35 -5.17 -14.54
CA ILE A 240 9.71 -6.41 -13.81
C ILE A 240 11.22 -6.65 -13.87
N SER A 241 11.75 -7.42 -12.93
CA SER A 241 13.17 -7.77 -12.93
C SER A 241 13.54 -8.61 -14.16
N LYS A 242 14.82 -8.61 -14.55
CA LYS A 242 15.29 -9.49 -15.64
C LYS A 242 15.09 -10.96 -15.32
N GLU A 243 15.22 -11.35 -14.05
CA GLU A 243 14.97 -12.71 -13.58
C GLU A 243 13.49 -13.09 -13.75
N ASP A 244 12.56 -12.25 -13.27
CA ASP A 244 11.12 -12.49 -13.42
C ASP A 244 10.70 -12.49 -14.89
N PHE A 245 11.34 -11.67 -15.72
CA PHE A 245 11.12 -11.70 -17.16
C PHE A 245 11.55 -13.03 -17.78
N GLN A 246 12.68 -13.60 -17.35
CA GLN A 246 13.09 -14.92 -17.80
C GLN A 246 12.11 -16.01 -17.32
N ASN A 247 11.66 -15.94 -16.06
CA ASN A 247 10.64 -16.85 -15.53
C ASN A 247 9.31 -16.77 -16.31
N LEU A 248 8.92 -15.56 -16.73
CA LEU A 248 7.76 -15.35 -17.61
C LEU A 248 7.95 -16.01 -18.98
N LEU A 249 9.14 -15.92 -19.58
CA LEU A 249 9.44 -16.58 -20.86
C LEU A 249 9.42 -18.11 -20.73
N ASP A 250 10.00 -18.65 -19.66
CA ASP A 250 10.12 -20.09 -19.43
C ASP A 250 8.76 -20.74 -19.09
N SER A 251 7.82 -19.95 -18.56
CA SER A 251 6.46 -20.38 -18.22
C SER A 251 5.45 -20.19 -19.35
N LYS A 252 5.89 -19.80 -20.56
CA LYS A 252 5.01 -19.58 -21.72
C LYS A 252 4.09 -20.77 -22.00
N GLY A 253 2.80 -20.50 -22.17
CA GLY A 253 1.76 -21.52 -22.33
C GLY A 253 1.32 -22.21 -21.04
N GLY A 254 1.85 -21.76 -19.89
CA GLY A 254 1.41 -22.12 -18.54
C GLY A 254 0.43 -21.09 -17.95
N LEU A 255 0.34 -21.05 -16.63
CA LEU A 255 -0.50 -20.11 -15.88
C LEU A 255 0.34 -19.00 -15.24
N LEU A 256 -0.20 -17.80 -15.27
CA LEU A 256 0.30 -16.64 -14.52
C LEU A 256 -0.74 -16.27 -13.45
N SER A 257 -0.27 -16.12 -12.21
CA SER A 257 -1.08 -15.65 -11.08
C SER A 257 -0.55 -14.32 -10.54
N PHE A 258 -1.46 -13.37 -10.33
CA PHE A 258 -1.19 -12.15 -9.56
C PHE A 258 -1.65 -12.38 -8.11
N ASN A 259 -0.71 -12.32 -7.17
CA ASN A 259 -0.95 -12.77 -5.79
C ASN A 259 -1.60 -11.69 -4.90
N ASN A 260 -2.01 -10.56 -5.48
CA ASN A 260 -2.76 -9.49 -4.83
C ASN A 260 -3.94 -9.07 -5.74
N PHE A 261 -4.76 -8.10 -5.32
CA PHE A 261 -5.74 -7.47 -6.21
C PHE A 261 -5.05 -7.00 -7.48
N LEU A 262 -5.67 -7.28 -8.62
CA LEU A 262 -5.09 -6.98 -9.92
C LEU A 262 -5.76 -5.73 -10.49
N SER A 263 -5.05 -4.61 -10.49
CA SER A 263 -5.49 -3.39 -11.18
C SER A 263 -5.09 -3.45 -12.65
N THR A 264 -6.05 -3.11 -13.52
CA THR A 264 -5.90 -3.08 -14.99
C THR A 264 -6.73 -1.95 -15.56
N SER A 265 -6.45 -1.57 -16.81
CA SER A 265 -7.20 -0.53 -17.53
C SER A 265 -7.79 -1.07 -18.83
N MET A 266 -8.95 -0.57 -19.24
CA MET A 266 -9.45 -0.79 -20.60
C MET A 266 -8.70 0.03 -21.67
N GLU A 267 -7.86 0.99 -21.25
CA GLU A 267 -7.11 1.88 -22.12
C GLU A 267 -5.63 1.44 -22.20
N PRO A 268 -5.12 1.06 -23.40
CA PRO A 268 -3.72 0.64 -23.55
C PRO A 268 -2.70 1.69 -23.09
N LYS A 269 -3.04 2.98 -23.28
CA LYS A 269 -2.18 4.12 -22.94
C LYS A 269 -1.89 4.18 -21.44
N VAL A 270 -2.89 3.88 -20.61
CA VAL A 270 -2.73 3.86 -19.14
C VAL A 270 -1.68 2.83 -18.75
N GLY A 271 -1.73 1.62 -19.33
CA GLY A 271 -0.70 0.60 -19.12
C GLY A 271 0.70 1.06 -19.55
N MET A 272 0.82 1.74 -20.69
CA MET A 272 2.11 2.28 -21.15
C MET A 272 2.69 3.33 -20.20
N GLU A 273 1.87 4.20 -19.61
CA GLU A 273 2.32 5.19 -18.63
C GLU A 273 2.95 4.54 -17.39
N PHE A 274 2.43 3.39 -16.93
CA PHE A 274 3.05 2.63 -15.84
C PHE A 274 4.43 2.08 -16.23
N ILE A 275 4.60 1.58 -17.46
CA ILE A 275 5.89 1.07 -17.96
C ILE A 275 6.92 2.21 -18.06
N GLU A 276 6.55 3.32 -18.69
CA GLU A 276 7.44 4.47 -18.83
C GLU A 276 7.90 4.99 -17.47
N ARG A 277 7.00 5.02 -16.48
CA ARG A 277 7.33 5.42 -15.11
C ARG A 277 8.29 4.45 -14.46
N ALA A 278 8.02 3.15 -14.54
CA ALA A 278 8.87 2.14 -13.93
C ALA A 278 10.30 2.23 -14.51
N MET A 279 10.43 2.31 -15.84
CA MET A 279 11.75 2.38 -16.50
C MET A 279 12.52 3.67 -16.19
N LYS A 280 11.82 4.78 -15.88
CA LYS A 280 12.47 6.01 -15.40
C LYS A 280 13.06 5.85 -14.00
N LYS A 281 12.46 5.02 -13.13
CA LYS A 281 12.92 4.79 -11.75
C LYS A 281 14.13 3.85 -11.69
N ASN A 282 14.16 2.82 -12.54
CA ASN A 282 15.22 1.83 -12.55
C ASN A 282 15.55 1.41 -13.98
N GLN A 283 16.82 1.55 -14.38
CA GLN A 283 17.27 1.18 -15.73
C GLN A 283 17.46 -0.34 -15.90
N ASP A 284 17.46 -1.11 -14.80
CA ASP A 284 17.70 -2.55 -14.82
C ASP A 284 16.42 -3.40 -14.89
N ILE A 285 15.25 -2.76 -15.05
CA ILE A 285 13.97 -3.48 -15.20
C ILE A 285 13.58 -3.60 -16.67
N VAL A 286 12.76 -4.61 -16.96
CA VAL A 286 12.14 -4.82 -18.26
C VAL A 286 10.68 -4.36 -18.19
N GLY A 287 10.29 -3.43 -19.07
CA GLY A 287 8.90 -3.00 -19.21
C GLY A 287 8.06 -4.05 -19.93
N VAL A 288 7.00 -4.54 -19.30
CA VAL A 288 6.08 -5.54 -19.86
C VAL A 288 4.66 -5.00 -19.86
N ILE A 289 3.96 -5.15 -20.99
CA ILE A 289 2.51 -4.93 -21.09
C ILE A 289 1.78 -6.27 -21.15
N PHE A 290 0.96 -6.54 -20.15
CA PHE A 290 0.04 -7.66 -20.14
C PHE A 290 -1.24 -7.26 -20.84
N ILE A 291 -1.60 -8.03 -21.87
CA ILE A 291 -2.84 -7.88 -22.63
C ILE A 291 -3.70 -9.08 -22.28
N MET A 292 -4.76 -8.86 -21.51
CA MET A 292 -5.60 -9.93 -20.97
C MET A 292 -6.99 -9.85 -21.59
N THR A 293 -7.44 -10.95 -22.20
CA THR A 293 -8.81 -11.06 -22.71
C THR A 293 -9.66 -11.80 -21.69
N ILE A 294 -10.67 -11.12 -21.18
CA ILE A 294 -11.58 -11.62 -20.15
C ILE A 294 -12.83 -12.11 -20.84
N ASP A 295 -13.16 -13.39 -20.62
CA ASP A 295 -14.34 -14.03 -21.17
C ASP A 295 -15.13 -14.70 -20.05
N GLN A 296 -16.21 -14.05 -19.63
CA GLN A 296 -17.04 -14.51 -18.53
C GLN A 296 -17.65 -15.90 -18.77
N SER A 297 -17.93 -16.27 -20.02
CA SER A 297 -18.48 -17.59 -20.33
C SER A 297 -17.55 -18.75 -19.94
N LYS A 298 -16.25 -18.47 -19.83
CA LYS A 298 -15.20 -19.42 -19.44
C LYS A 298 -14.83 -19.33 -17.95
N ILE A 299 -15.33 -18.32 -17.23
CA ILE A 299 -15.00 -18.05 -15.81
C ILE A 299 -15.89 -18.87 -14.85
N SER A 300 -16.85 -19.64 -15.37
CA SER A 300 -17.89 -20.36 -14.61
C SER A 300 -17.42 -21.31 -13.48
N THR A 301 -16.13 -21.66 -13.40
CA THR A 301 -15.54 -22.49 -12.32
C THR A 301 -14.65 -21.71 -11.35
N SER A 302 -14.26 -20.48 -11.67
CA SER A 302 -13.39 -19.63 -10.85
C SER A 302 -14.18 -18.40 -10.41
N ASN A 303 -14.64 -18.40 -9.16
CA ASN A 303 -15.31 -17.27 -8.52
C ASN A 303 -14.31 -16.11 -8.33
N THR A 304 -13.95 -15.44 -9.42
CA THR A 304 -12.99 -14.34 -9.47
C THR A 304 -13.72 -13.04 -9.80
N PRO A 305 -14.29 -12.38 -8.77
CA PRO A 305 -14.92 -11.08 -8.91
C PRO A 305 -14.00 -10.05 -9.54
N PHE A 306 -14.58 -9.24 -10.42
CA PHE A 306 -13.98 -8.04 -10.95
C PHE A 306 -15.04 -6.96 -11.12
N ALA A 307 -14.64 -5.70 -11.07
CA ALA A 307 -15.54 -4.60 -11.35
C ALA A 307 -14.80 -3.45 -12.01
N MET A 308 -15.53 -2.68 -12.81
CA MET A 308 -15.11 -1.34 -13.19
C MET A 308 -15.25 -0.43 -11.97
N ILE A 309 -14.14 0.16 -11.56
CA ILE A 309 -14.07 1.01 -10.37
C ILE A 309 -13.67 2.45 -10.71
N ASP A 310 -13.68 2.86 -11.98
CA ASP A 310 -13.24 4.20 -12.40
C ASP A 310 -13.92 5.34 -11.61
N GLU A 311 -15.21 5.20 -11.28
CA GLU A 311 -15.95 6.20 -10.48
C GLU A 311 -15.57 6.20 -8.99
N HIS A 312 -15.09 5.07 -8.49
CA HIS A 312 -14.68 4.82 -7.11
C HIS A 312 -13.15 4.91 -6.91
N SER A 313 -12.38 4.98 -8.00
CA SER A 313 -10.93 5.00 -7.97
C SER A 313 -10.42 6.36 -7.50
N ALA A 314 -9.25 6.34 -6.85
CA ALA A 314 -8.55 7.57 -6.51
C ALA A 314 -8.06 8.30 -7.77
N VAL A 315 -7.86 7.57 -8.87
CA VAL A 315 -7.48 8.11 -10.17
C VAL A 315 -8.60 7.82 -11.18
N ARG A 316 -9.36 8.85 -11.52
CA ARG A 316 -10.47 8.74 -12.48
C ARG A 316 -9.98 8.85 -13.92
N GLY A 317 -10.72 8.25 -14.84
CA GLY A 317 -10.43 8.28 -16.27
C GLY A 317 -9.44 7.22 -16.73
N GLU A 318 -8.97 6.36 -15.81
CA GLU A 318 -8.16 5.19 -16.14
C GLU A 318 -9.02 4.04 -16.70
N LYS A 319 -10.35 4.12 -16.60
CA LYS A 319 -11.27 3.02 -16.93
C LYS A 319 -10.81 1.73 -16.25
N GLU A 320 -10.53 1.86 -14.96
CA GLU A 320 -9.91 0.81 -14.17
C GLU A 320 -10.88 -0.36 -13.98
N ILE A 321 -10.43 -1.57 -14.35
CA ILE A 321 -11.04 -2.84 -13.96
C ILE A 321 -10.16 -3.45 -12.88
N LEU A 322 -10.70 -3.53 -11.67
CA LEU A 322 -10.04 -4.17 -10.54
C LEU A 322 -10.54 -5.60 -10.41
N PHE A 323 -9.62 -6.54 -10.29
CA PHE A 323 -9.95 -7.92 -9.98
C PHE A 323 -9.50 -8.30 -8.57
N THR A 324 -10.19 -9.28 -7.98
CA THR A 324 -9.83 -9.82 -6.67
C THR A 324 -8.45 -10.48 -6.68
N MET A 325 -7.90 -10.72 -5.48
CA MET A 325 -6.70 -11.54 -5.31
C MET A 325 -6.82 -12.88 -6.03
N GLN A 326 -5.70 -13.29 -6.65
CA GLN A 326 -5.51 -14.57 -7.31
C GLN A 326 -6.25 -14.69 -8.65
N CYS A 327 -6.11 -13.67 -9.49
CA CYS A 327 -6.56 -13.72 -10.87
C CYS A 327 -5.61 -14.50 -11.75
N PHE A 328 -6.18 -15.45 -12.48
CA PHE A 328 -5.48 -16.22 -13.49
C PHE A 328 -5.49 -15.46 -14.81
N SER A 329 -4.31 -15.31 -15.42
CA SER A 329 -4.22 -15.05 -16.86
C SER A 329 -3.77 -16.32 -17.55
N CYS A 330 -4.51 -16.73 -18.58
CA CYS A 330 -4.22 -17.90 -19.39
C CYS A 330 -4.16 -17.50 -20.86
N ARG A 331 -2.96 -17.62 -21.47
CA ARG A 331 -2.72 -18.28 -22.76
C ARG A 331 -1.25 -18.27 -23.12
#